data_AF-A0A1S1ET50-F1
#
_entry.id   AF-A0A1S1ET50-F1
#
_cell.length_a   1.000
_cell.length_b   1.000
_cell.length_c   1.000
_cell.angle_alpha   90.00
_cell.angle_beta   90.00
_cell.angle_gamma   90.00
#
_symmetry.space_group_name_H-M   'P 1'
#
loop_
_entity.id
_entity.type
_entity.pdbx_description
1 polymer ?
#
loop_
_entity_poly.entity_id
_entity_poly.type
_entity_poly.pdbx_seq_one_letter_code
_entity_poly.pdbx_strand_id
1 'polypeptide(L)'
;MAGTVATPAQAAVDPVGRECRAATAAANMGQPIPNIGNYLLSSNENAVDNGVLRIFAPAKYKPYITQATDQWASATGGLMRFEYVDHPGYKVVTVREANLGGYVVGRVQGNVNNMELLLNPDILRNGYYESLVMTIAHELGHAMGLAHSCDGALMKDGSNRGKVAKTPQPLDTQVLIQANNLRAVRLSTSSATSTPTPTPANNGNVYEWVGERNSTTIEVAPTPIRTTVTREPEAQPSTSETPTERRTTVIDTTIAPEPTPERPKHVSPLALILPVAAAAISAIGLGFAFMRSWF
;
A
#
# COMPACT_ATOMS: atom_id res chain seq x y z
N MET A 1 -27.88 31.64 -20.79
CA MET A 1 -27.92 30.60 -19.73
C MET A 1 -26.88 29.55 -20.10
N ALA A 2 -25.80 29.44 -19.31
CA ALA A 2 -24.78 28.42 -19.52
C ALA A 2 -25.14 27.21 -18.66
N GLY A 3 -25.47 26.09 -19.30
CA GLY A 3 -25.79 24.84 -18.64
C GLY A 3 -24.52 24.23 -18.03
N THR A 4 -24.55 23.99 -16.72
CA THR A 4 -23.51 23.27 -16.01
C THR A 4 -23.52 21.82 -16.50
N VAL A 5 -22.50 21.43 -17.27
CA VAL A 5 -22.27 20.03 -17.63
C VAL A 5 -21.83 19.32 -16.36
N ALA A 6 -22.70 18.48 -15.80
CA ALA A 6 -22.34 17.60 -14.71
C ALA A 6 -21.26 16.62 -15.21
N THR A 7 -20.09 16.68 -14.59
CA THR A 7 -19.02 15.70 -14.79
C THR A 7 -19.57 14.31 -14.44
N PRO A 8 -19.44 13.30 -15.32
CA PRO A 8 -19.90 11.95 -15.01
C PRO A 8 -19.13 11.46 -13.78
N ALA A 9 -19.85 10.88 -12.82
CA ALA A 9 -19.23 10.16 -11.72
C ALA A 9 -18.38 9.02 -12.30
N GLN A 10 -17.10 8.95 -11.94
CA GLN A 10 -16.27 7.78 -12.24
C GLN A 10 -17.02 6.52 -11.76
N ALA A 11 -17.31 5.59 -12.67
CA ALA A 11 -17.84 4.30 -12.30
C ALA A 11 -16.75 3.54 -11.52
N ALA A 12 -17.12 2.95 -10.38
CA ALA A 12 -16.19 2.13 -9.60
C ALA A 12 -15.71 0.94 -10.44
N VAL A 13 -14.40 0.69 -10.43
CA VAL A 13 -13.80 -0.44 -11.17
C VAL A 13 -14.23 -1.76 -10.52
N ASP A 14 -14.64 -2.75 -11.33
CA ASP A 14 -14.87 -4.11 -10.82
C ASP A 14 -13.54 -4.71 -10.34
N PRO A 15 -13.37 -5.00 -9.04
CA PRO A 15 -12.08 -5.35 -8.44
C PRO A 15 -11.45 -6.62 -9.03
N VAL A 16 -12.27 -7.56 -9.53
CA VAL A 16 -11.79 -8.78 -10.21
C VAL A 16 -12.12 -8.76 -11.70
N GLY A 17 -12.37 -7.57 -12.26
CA GLY A 17 -12.71 -7.36 -13.66
C GLY A 17 -11.48 -7.47 -14.59
N ARG A 18 -11.74 -7.41 -15.90
CA ARG A 18 -10.69 -7.44 -16.93
C ARG A 18 -9.75 -6.23 -16.82
N GLU A 19 -10.31 -5.07 -16.54
CA GLU A 19 -9.54 -3.82 -16.37
C GLU A 19 -8.56 -3.94 -15.21
N CYS A 20 -9.03 -4.40 -14.05
CA CYS A 20 -8.17 -4.65 -12.90
C CYS A 20 -7.04 -5.64 -13.17
N ARG A 21 -7.33 -6.77 -13.83
CA ARG A 21 -6.27 -7.73 -14.21
C ARG A 21 -5.23 -7.10 -15.13
N ALA A 22 -5.65 -6.28 -16.10
CA ALA A 22 -4.73 -5.61 -17.01
C ALA A 22 -3.86 -4.57 -16.30
N ALA A 23 -4.45 -3.76 -15.42
CA ALA A 23 -3.71 -2.79 -14.62
C ALA A 23 -2.72 -3.46 -13.65
N THR A 24 -3.14 -4.51 -12.93
CA THR A 24 -2.25 -5.26 -12.05
C THR A 24 -1.11 -5.93 -12.83
N ALA A 25 -1.38 -6.51 -14.00
CA ALA A 25 -0.33 -7.09 -14.85
C ALA A 25 0.67 -6.03 -15.32
N ALA A 26 0.19 -4.86 -15.77
CA ALA A 26 1.04 -3.74 -16.16
C ALA A 26 1.92 -3.28 -14.98
N ALA A 27 1.32 -3.12 -13.80
CA ALA A 27 2.02 -2.72 -12.58
C ALA A 27 3.13 -3.71 -12.18
N ASN A 28 2.84 -5.02 -12.22
CA ASN A 28 3.82 -6.06 -11.91
C ASN A 28 5.01 -6.07 -12.88
N MET A 29 4.82 -5.57 -14.11
CA MET A 29 5.88 -5.40 -15.10
C MET A 29 6.54 -4.01 -15.07
N GLY A 30 6.17 -3.15 -14.11
CA GLY A 30 6.64 -1.76 -14.02
C GLY A 30 6.18 -0.86 -15.17
N GLN A 31 5.17 -1.29 -15.93
CA GLN A 31 4.63 -0.57 -17.07
C GLN A 31 3.66 0.54 -16.64
N PRO A 32 3.40 1.54 -17.49
CA PRO A 32 2.36 2.53 -17.24
C PRO A 32 0.99 1.86 -17.03
N ILE A 33 0.22 2.38 -16.07
CA ILE A 33 -1.12 1.88 -15.80
C ILE A 33 -2.07 2.37 -16.88
N PRO A 34 -2.75 1.46 -17.62
CA PRO A 34 -3.78 1.84 -18.57
C PRO A 34 -4.97 2.48 -17.84
N ASN A 35 -5.61 3.46 -18.46
CA ASN A 35 -6.79 4.16 -17.91
C ASN A 35 -6.59 4.65 -16.46
N ILE A 36 -5.41 5.19 -16.14
CA ILE A 36 -5.03 5.54 -14.77
C ILE A 36 -6.08 6.38 -14.01
N GLY A 37 -6.85 7.22 -14.72
CA GLY A 37 -7.93 8.02 -14.13
C GLY A 37 -9.03 7.22 -13.40
N ASN A 38 -9.11 5.91 -13.61
CA ASN A 38 -10.03 5.03 -12.86
C ASN A 38 -9.51 4.67 -11.45
N TYR A 39 -8.24 4.97 -11.17
CA TYR A 39 -7.57 4.69 -9.90
C TYR A 39 -7.16 5.96 -9.17
N LEU A 40 -7.66 7.12 -9.60
CA LEU A 40 -7.31 8.42 -9.03
C LEU A 40 -8.55 9.14 -8.51
N LEU A 41 -8.37 9.79 -7.37
CA LEU A 41 -9.27 10.85 -6.90
C LEU A 41 -8.99 12.15 -7.68
N SER A 42 -9.77 13.19 -7.41
CA SER A 42 -9.51 14.48 -8.04
C SER A 42 -8.16 15.07 -7.60
N SER A 43 -7.60 15.98 -8.39
CA SER A 43 -6.37 16.69 -8.00
C SER A 43 -6.52 17.51 -6.72
N ASN A 44 -7.76 17.89 -6.36
CA ASN A 44 -8.08 18.57 -5.11
C ASN A 44 -8.06 17.63 -3.90
N GLU A 45 -7.92 16.32 -4.10
CA GLU A 45 -7.86 15.29 -3.05
C GLU A 45 -6.47 14.63 -2.98
N ASN A 46 -5.46 15.23 -3.59
CA ASN A 46 -4.08 14.75 -3.57
C ASN A 46 -3.17 15.72 -2.81
N ALA A 47 -2.80 15.33 -1.59
CA ALA A 47 -1.93 16.11 -0.71
C ALA A 47 -0.42 15.90 -0.98
N VAL A 48 -0.03 15.09 -1.97
CA VAL A 48 1.38 14.97 -2.33
C VAL A 48 1.88 16.29 -2.93
N ASP A 49 3.03 16.72 -2.44
CA ASP A 49 3.73 17.90 -2.92
C ASP A 49 5.21 17.57 -3.10
N ASN A 50 5.69 17.60 -4.34
CA ASN A 50 7.08 17.26 -4.68
C ASN A 50 7.58 15.95 -4.02
N GLY A 51 6.74 14.91 -4.09
CA GLY A 51 7.05 13.58 -3.55
C GLY A 51 7.08 13.51 -2.03
N VAL A 52 6.49 14.49 -1.35
CA VAL A 52 6.36 14.53 0.11
C VAL A 52 4.88 14.55 0.49
N LEU A 53 4.50 13.73 1.45
CA LEU A 53 3.23 13.85 2.18
C LEU A 53 3.51 14.42 3.57
N ARG A 54 2.89 15.56 3.90
CA ARG A 54 3.04 16.20 5.21
C ARG A 54 1.89 15.82 6.13
N ILE A 55 2.20 15.49 7.37
CA ILE A 55 1.25 14.93 8.32
C ILE A 55 1.32 15.71 9.64
N PHE A 56 0.20 16.27 10.07
CA PHE A 56 0.04 16.79 11.42
C PHE A 56 -0.69 15.73 12.26
N ALA A 57 0.00 15.13 13.24
CA ALA A 57 -0.53 13.99 13.99
C ALA A 57 -0.25 14.06 15.50
N PRO A 58 -1.20 13.59 16.34
CA PRO A 58 -0.96 13.38 17.76
C PRO A 58 0.15 12.36 18.01
N ALA A 59 0.99 12.59 19.03
CA ALA A 59 2.14 11.76 19.36
C ALA A 59 1.81 10.26 19.50
N LYS A 60 0.65 9.93 20.10
CA LYS A 60 0.20 8.54 20.31
C LYS A 60 0.00 7.74 19.01
N TYR A 61 -0.26 8.40 17.89
CA TYR A 61 -0.45 7.73 16.60
C TYR A 61 0.82 7.67 15.76
N LYS A 62 1.85 8.48 16.06
CA LYS A 62 3.08 8.56 15.27
C LYS A 62 3.75 7.21 15.04
N PRO A 63 3.87 6.28 16.01
CA PRO A 63 4.48 4.97 15.74
C PRO A 63 3.77 4.17 14.63
N TYR A 64 2.44 4.19 14.62
CA TYR A 64 1.63 3.44 13.64
C TYR A 64 1.60 4.13 12.28
N ILE A 65 1.55 5.47 12.29
CA ILE A 65 1.67 6.28 11.06
C ILE A 65 3.04 6.06 10.44
N THR A 66 4.12 6.10 11.23
CA THR A 66 5.48 5.83 10.76
C THR A 66 5.56 4.46 10.11
N GLN A 67 5.02 3.41 10.74
CA GLN A 67 5.00 2.07 10.15
C GLN A 67 4.23 2.03 8.81
N ALA A 68 3.08 2.70 8.71
CA ALA A 68 2.32 2.79 7.47
C ALA A 68 3.08 3.58 6.38
N THR A 69 3.72 4.69 6.74
CA THR A 69 4.51 5.50 5.80
C THR A 69 5.78 4.78 5.36
N ASP A 70 6.40 3.98 6.22
CA ASP A 70 7.58 3.16 5.88
C ASP A 70 7.20 2.09 4.84
N GLN A 71 6.01 1.52 4.92
CA GLN A 71 5.50 0.59 3.91
C GLN A 71 5.39 1.29 2.54
N TRP A 72 4.84 2.50 2.47
CA TRP A 72 4.74 3.27 1.23
C TRP A 72 6.11 3.73 0.71
N ALA A 73 6.99 4.22 1.60
CA ALA A 73 8.34 4.62 1.24
C ALA A 73 9.10 3.43 0.65
N SER A 74 9.06 2.28 1.31
CA SER A 74 9.68 1.03 0.84
C SER A 74 9.10 0.57 -0.50
N ALA A 75 7.77 0.50 -0.61
CA ALA A 75 7.10 0.00 -1.81
C ALA A 75 7.29 0.91 -3.04
N THR A 76 7.53 2.20 -2.83
CA THR A 76 7.90 3.15 -3.90
C THR A 76 9.41 3.24 -4.16
N GLY A 77 10.24 2.47 -3.45
CA GLY A 77 11.70 2.53 -3.57
C GLY A 77 12.29 3.86 -3.08
N GLY A 78 11.67 4.49 -2.09
CA GLY A 78 12.07 5.77 -1.50
C GLY A 78 11.70 7.00 -2.34
N LEU A 79 10.85 6.84 -3.36
CA LEU A 79 10.36 7.96 -4.17
C LEU A 79 9.37 8.85 -3.41
N MET A 80 8.58 8.26 -2.52
CA MET A 80 7.76 8.99 -1.55
C MET A 80 8.53 9.24 -0.26
N ARG A 81 8.33 10.43 0.30
CA ARG A 81 8.82 10.85 1.61
C ARG A 81 7.67 11.35 2.46
N PHE A 82 7.88 11.33 3.77
CA PHE A 82 6.87 11.67 4.76
C PHE A 82 7.47 12.57 5.82
N GLU A 83 6.76 13.63 6.15
CA GLU A 83 7.21 14.64 7.11
C GLU A 83 6.13 14.91 8.14
N TYR A 84 6.48 14.86 9.43
CA TYR A 84 5.62 15.39 10.47
C TYR A 84 5.76 16.91 10.52
N VAL A 85 4.63 17.61 10.57
CA VAL A 85 4.57 19.07 10.76
C VAL A 85 3.81 19.40 12.03
N ASP A 86 3.95 20.64 12.51
CA ASP A 86 3.43 21.05 13.82
C ASP A 86 2.05 21.72 13.77
N HIS A 87 1.50 21.97 12.59
CA HIS A 87 0.19 22.61 12.41
C HIS A 87 -0.53 22.09 11.15
N PRO A 88 -1.87 22.13 11.11
CA PRO A 88 -2.65 21.84 9.90
C PRO A 88 -2.44 22.91 8.83
N GLY A 89 -2.70 22.59 7.57
CA GLY A 89 -2.55 23.54 6.47
C GLY A 89 -2.80 22.95 5.07
N TYR A 90 -2.45 23.72 4.05
CA TYR A 90 -2.54 23.29 2.66
C TYR A 90 -1.62 22.08 2.40
N LYS A 91 -2.17 21.02 1.83
CA LYS A 91 -1.53 19.73 1.58
C LYS A 91 -0.90 19.12 2.84
N VAL A 92 -1.57 19.28 3.97
CA VAL A 92 -1.25 18.61 5.23
C VAL A 92 -2.38 17.69 5.62
N VAL A 93 -2.08 16.40 5.82
CA VAL A 93 -3.02 15.44 6.38
C VAL A 93 -3.09 15.63 7.88
N THR A 94 -4.25 16.03 8.38
CA THR A 94 -4.47 16.22 9.82
C THR A 94 -5.09 14.98 10.43
N VAL A 95 -4.38 14.32 11.34
CA VAL A 95 -4.87 13.10 12.00
C VAL A 95 -5.71 13.46 13.21
N ARG A 96 -6.95 12.98 13.25
CA ARG A 96 -7.89 13.24 14.35
C ARG A 96 -8.61 11.97 14.76
N GLU A 97 -9.04 11.94 16.01
CA GLU A 97 -9.97 10.91 16.47
C GLU A 97 -11.40 11.32 16.11
N ALA A 98 -12.18 10.37 15.62
CA ALA A 98 -13.61 10.52 15.44
C ALA A 98 -14.32 9.21 15.75
N ASN A 99 -15.51 9.28 16.36
CA ASN A 99 -16.37 8.12 16.46
C ASN A 99 -17.05 7.92 15.10
N LEU A 100 -16.54 6.99 14.30
CA LEU A 100 -17.01 6.71 12.95
C LEU A 100 -18.22 5.76 12.92
N GLY A 101 -18.58 5.18 14.07
CA GLY A 101 -19.63 4.16 14.18
C GLY A 101 -19.26 2.82 13.51
N GLY A 102 -19.94 1.76 13.94
CA GLY A 102 -19.79 0.42 13.34
C GLY A 102 -18.36 -0.15 13.40
N TYR A 103 -17.96 -0.84 12.32
CA TYR A 103 -16.65 -1.50 12.18
C TYR A 103 -15.60 -0.61 11.46
N VAL A 104 -15.88 0.69 11.28
CA VAL A 104 -15.00 1.59 10.55
C VAL A 104 -13.80 1.96 11.43
N VAL A 105 -12.61 1.60 10.95
CA VAL A 105 -11.33 1.82 11.64
C VAL A 105 -10.81 3.23 11.39
N GLY A 106 -10.96 3.74 10.17
CA GLY A 106 -10.51 5.06 9.76
C GLY A 106 -11.19 5.53 8.48
N ARG A 107 -10.97 6.79 8.14
CA ARG A 107 -11.50 7.46 6.94
C ARG A 107 -10.65 8.68 6.60
N VAL A 108 -10.33 8.90 5.33
CA VAL A 108 -9.92 10.23 4.83
C VAL A 108 -11.12 11.04 4.36
N GLN A 109 -11.11 12.33 4.69
CA GLN A 109 -12.09 13.29 4.19
C GLN A 109 -11.47 14.66 3.91
N GLY A 110 -12.26 15.55 3.30
CA GLY A 110 -11.85 16.91 2.97
C GLY A 110 -11.13 16.98 1.63
N ASN A 111 -10.37 18.06 1.43
CA ASN A 111 -9.55 18.30 0.25
C ASN A 111 -8.19 18.86 0.67
N VAL A 112 -7.32 19.22 -0.29
CA VAL A 112 -5.98 19.74 -0.01
C VAL A 112 -5.94 20.93 0.96
N ASN A 113 -7.03 21.66 1.20
CA ASN A 113 -7.04 22.77 2.17
C ASN A 113 -7.38 22.35 3.61
N ASN A 114 -7.98 21.18 3.80
CA ASN A 114 -8.52 20.73 5.09
C ASN A 114 -8.58 19.19 5.21
N MET A 115 -7.59 18.50 4.66
CA MET A 115 -7.58 17.04 4.60
C MET A 115 -7.42 16.44 6.00
N GLU A 116 -8.32 15.52 6.35
CA GLU A 116 -8.31 14.85 7.64
C GLU A 116 -8.21 13.33 7.48
N LEU A 117 -7.33 12.70 8.25
CA LEU A 117 -7.36 11.28 8.53
C LEU A 117 -8.08 11.08 9.86
N LEU A 118 -9.31 10.60 9.81
CA LEU A 118 -10.08 10.26 10.99
C LEU A 118 -9.79 8.82 11.41
N LEU A 119 -9.50 8.62 12.69
CA LEU A 119 -9.26 7.30 13.27
C LEU A 119 -10.26 7.02 14.40
N ASN A 120 -10.81 5.82 14.42
CA ASN A 120 -11.64 5.38 15.52
C ASN A 120 -10.74 5.11 16.75
N PRO A 121 -10.92 5.84 17.87
CA PRO A 121 -10.05 5.70 19.05
C PRO A 121 -10.07 4.29 19.66
N ASP A 122 -11.16 3.55 19.45
CA ASP A 122 -11.36 2.21 20.01
C ASP A 122 -10.35 1.20 19.46
N ILE A 123 -9.88 1.40 18.23
CA ILE A 123 -8.93 0.50 17.58
C ILE A 123 -7.59 0.49 18.30
N LEU A 124 -7.11 1.68 18.68
CA LEU A 124 -5.89 1.82 19.46
C LEU A 124 -6.09 1.27 20.87
N ARG A 125 -7.21 1.61 21.52
CA ARG A 125 -7.53 1.20 22.90
C ARG A 125 -7.65 -0.32 23.05
N ASN A 126 -8.18 -1.01 22.04
CA ASN A 126 -8.38 -2.45 22.05
C ASN A 126 -7.16 -3.25 21.57
N GLY A 127 -6.06 -2.58 21.19
CA GLY A 127 -4.81 -3.24 20.80
C GLY A 127 -4.80 -3.83 19.38
N TYR A 128 -5.70 -3.40 18.49
CA TYR A 128 -5.76 -3.90 17.11
C TYR A 128 -4.73 -3.22 16.19
N TYR A 129 -3.45 -3.27 16.58
CA TYR A 129 -2.38 -2.49 15.95
C TYR A 129 -2.14 -2.82 14.47
N GLU A 130 -2.18 -4.11 14.08
CA GLU A 130 -2.05 -4.48 12.66
C GLU A 130 -3.17 -3.88 11.81
N SER A 131 -4.40 -3.91 12.32
CA SER A 131 -5.55 -3.32 11.62
C SER A 131 -5.42 -1.80 11.55
N LEU A 132 -4.95 -1.16 12.63
CA LEU A 132 -4.69 0.27 12.66
C LEU A 132 -3.67 0.67 11.58
N VAL A 133 -2.55 -0.04 11.50
CA VAL A 133 -1.47 0.28 10.55
C VAL A 133 -1.92 0.05 9.11
N MET A 134 -2.59 -1.06 8.83
CA MET A 134 -3.13 -1.35 7.50
C MET A 134 -4.15 -0.27 7.09
N THR A 135 -5.06 0.10 7.98
CA THR A 135 -6.03 1.17 7.70
C THR A 135 -5.33 2.51 7.50
N ILE A 136 -4.39 2.91 8.36
CA ILE A 136 -3.65 4.16 8.14
C ILE A 136 -2.94 4.12 6.77
N ALA A 137 -2.35 3.00 6.37
CA ALA A 137 -1.71 2.88 5.06
C ALA A 137 -2.71 3.05 3.92
N HIS A 138 -3.88 2.41 4.00
CA HIS A 138 -4.97 2.53 3.01
C HIS A 138 -5.45 3.99 2.92
N GLU A 139 -5.80 4.58 4.05
CA GLU A 139 -6.30 5.95 4.13
C GLU A 139 -5.25 6.96 3.64
N LEU A 140 -3.97 6.80 3.98
CA LEU A 140 -2.92 7.64 3.41
C LEU A 140 -2.81 7.48 1.89
N GLY A 141 -3.14 6.32 1.32
CA GLY A 141 -3.28 6.16 -0.12
C GLY A 141 -4.33 7.10 -0.73
N HIS A 142 -5.50 7.23 -0.09
CA HIS A 142 -6.51 8.23 -0.46
C HIS A 142 -5.99 9.66 -0.33
N ALA A 143 -5.31 9.98 0.77
CA ALA A 143 -4.71 11.30 0.95
C ALA A 143 -3.65 11.63 -0.11
N MET A 144 -3.03 10.60 -0.70
CA MET A 144 -2.09 10.74 -1.82
C MET A 144 -2.76 10.71 -3.21
N GLY A 145 -4.09 10.74 -3.25
CA GLY A 145 -4.89 10.86 -4.46
C GLY A 145 -5.29 9.53 -5.11
N LEU A 146 -5.14 8.38 -4.45
CA LEU A 146 -5.54 7.08 -5.01
C LEU A 146 -7.01 6.82 -4.71
N ALA A 147 -7.75 6.39 -5.73
CA ALA A 147 -9.10 5.86 -5.54
C ALA A 147 -9.05 4.38 -5.14
N HIS A 148 -10.21 3.82 -4.77
CA HIS A 148 -10.32 2.38 -4.60
C HIS A 148 -9.94 1.62 -5.87
N SER A 149 -9.26 0.49 -5.70
CA SER A 149 -8.68 -0.27 -6.80
C SER A 149 -9.05 -1.76 -6.75
N CYS A 150 -8.11 -2.61 -7.14
CA CYS A 150 -8.34 -3.97 -7.61
C CYS A 150 -8.12 -5.02 -6.52
N ASP A 151 -8.62 -6.23 -6.80
CA ASP A 151 -8.31 -7.42 -6.02
C ASP A 151 -6.82 -7.57 -5.75
N GLY A 152 -6.51 -7.87 -4.49
CA GLY A 152 -5.15 -8.07 -4.03
C GLY A 152 -4.33 -6.79 -3.88
N ALA A 153 -4.89 -5.60 -4.07
CA ALA A 153 -4.24 -4.32 -3.79
C ALA A 153 -4.54 -3.84 -2.35
N LEU A 154 -3.74 -2.91 -1.83
CA LEU A 154 -4.03 -2.24 -0.55
C LEU A 154 -5.25 -1.33 -0.70
N MET A 155 -5.35 -0.60 -1.83
CA MET A 155 -6.45 0.33 -2.09
C MET A 155 -7.76 -0.36 -2.49
N LYS A 156 -7.88 -1.67 -2.35
CA LYS A 156 -9.14 -2.38 -2.61
C LYS A 156 -10.19 -2.00 -1.58
N ASP A 157 -11.38 -1.63 -2.04
CA ASP A 157 -12.53 -1.34 -1.17
C ASP A 157 -12.88 -2.55 -0.29
N GLY A 158 -12.81 -2.41 1.03
CA GLY A 158 -13.07 -3.51 1.97
C GLY A 158 -14.46 -4.16 1.85
N SER A 159 -15.44 -3.48 1.26
CA SER A 159 -16.84 -3.90 1.20
C SER A 159 -17.20 -4.80 0.00
N ASN A 160 -16.39 -4.80 -1.06
CA ASN A 160 -16.68 -5.55 -2.28
C ASN A 160 -15.95 -6.90 -2.32
N ARG A 161 -16.17 -7.69 -3.39
CA ARG A 161 -15.53 -9.02 -3.54
C ARG A 161 -14.03 -8.91 -3.79
N GLY A 162 -13.29 -9.96 -3.42
CA GLY A 162 -11.85 -10.06 -3.62
C GLY A 162 -11.04 -9.90 -2.33
N LYS A 163 -9.72 -10.07 -2.45
CA LYS A 163 -8.73 -10.00 -1.38
C LYS A 163 -8.27 -8.57 -1.16
N VAL A 164 -8.07 -8.19 0.09
CA VAL A 164 -7.42 -6.94 0.51
C VAL A 164 -5.98 -7.27 0.90
N ALA A 165 -5.00 -6.55 0.35
CA ALA A 165 -3.62 -6.66 0.83
C ALA A 165 -3.41 -5.83 2.10
N LYS A 166 -2.50 -6.28 2.97
CA LYS A 166 -2.18 -5.57 4.23
C LYS A 166 -1.16 -4.44 4.06
N THR A 167 -0.47 -4.38 2.92
CA THR A 167 0.59 -3.41 2.62
C THR A 167 0.47 -2.96 1.15
N PRO A 168 1.04 -1.81 0.76
CA PRO A 168 0.99 -1.35 -0.62
C PRO A 168 1.55 -2.39 -1.60
N GLN A 169 0.87 -2.57 -2.72
CA GLN A 169 1.20 -3.55 -3.76
C GLN A 169 1.65 -2.84 -5.05
N PRO A 170 2.20 -3.57 -6.04
CA PRO A 170 2.71 -2.96 -7.26
C PRO A 170 1.71 -2.04 -7.98
N LEU A 171 0.42 -2.39 -7.99
CA LEU A 171 -0.62 -1.52 -8.57
C LEU A 171 -0.74 -0.19 -7.81
N ASP A 172 -0.83 -0.25 -6.48
CA ASP A 172 -0.93 0.95 -5.65
C ASP A 172 0.27 1.88 -5.87
N THR A 173 1.48 1.31 -5.87
CA THR A 173 2.72 2.08 -6.01
C THR A 173 2.89 2.66 -7.41
N GLN A 174 2.56 1.91 -8.45
CA GLN A 174 2.72 2.39 -9.82
C GLN A 174 1.70 3.48 -10.16
N VAL A 175 0.45 3.38 -9.68
CA VAL A 175 -0.53 4.47 -9.78
C VAL A 175 0.00 5.73 -9.09
N LEU A 176 0.49 5.59 -7.85
CA LEU A 176 1.05 6.71 -7.08
C LEU A 176 2.24 7.38 -7.79
N ILE A 177 3.18 6.57 -8.28
CA ILE A 177 4.39 7.02 -8.99
C ILE A 177 4.02 7.78 -10.27
N GLN A 178 3.11 7.22 -11.07
CA GLN A 178 2.71 7.81 -12.34
C GLN A 178 1.91 9.09 -12.15
N ALA A 179 0.94 9.11 -11.22
CA ALA A 179 0.08 10.26 -10.97
C ALA A 179 0.83 11.49 -10.44
N ASN A 180 1.86 11.26 -9.63
CA ASN A 180 2.67 12.33 -9.01
C ASN A 180 4.01 12.56 -9.69
N ASN A 181 4.28 11.88 -10.82
CA ASN A 181 5.53 11.94 -11.57
C ASN A 181 6.78 11.81 -10.67
N LEU A 182 6.72 10.91 -9.69
CA LEU A 182 7.68 10.88 -8.58
C LEU A 182 9.13 10.65 -9.04
N ARG A 183 9.31 9.90 -10.13
CA ARG A 183 10.63 9.66 -10.73
C ARG A 183 11.28 10.97 -11.22
N ALA A 184 10.51 11.84 -11.87
CA ALA A 184 11.02 13.13 -12.34
C ALA A 184 11.32 14.11 -11.19
N VAL A 185 10.46 14.11 -10.17
CA VAL A 185 10.65 14.91 -8.95
C VAL A 185 11.95 14.52 -8.24
N ARG A 186 12.22 13.21 -8.11
CA ARG A 186 13.44 12.71 -7.47
C ARG A 186 14.71 13.12 -8.22
N LEU A 187 14.68 13.12 -9.56
CA LEU A 187 15.80 13.56 -10.39
C LEU A 187 16.06 15.07 -10.23
N SER A 188 14.99 15.87 -10.19
CA SER A 188 15.08 17.32 -10.02
C SER A 188 15.63 17.71 -8.64
N THR A 189 15.21 17.01 -7.59
CA THR A 189 15.69 17.23 -6.21
C THR A 189 17.12 16.72 -5.99
N SER A 190 17.53 15.62 -6.63
CA SER A 190 18.94 15.17 -6.64
C SER A 190 19.86 16.18 -7.31
N SER A 191 19.44 16.71 -8.47
CA SER A 191 20.27 17.62 -9.27
C SER A 191 20.47 18.98 -8.59
N ALA A 192 19.51 19.42 -7.76
CA ALA A 192 19.64 20.62 -6.95
C ALA A 192 20.59 20.47 -5.74
N THR A 193 20.95 19.24 -5.34
CA THR A 193 21.77 18.96 -4.14
C THR A 193 23.26 18.72 -4.47
N SER A 194 23.65 18.68 -5.75
CA SER A 194 25.05 18.48 -6.16
C SER A 194 25.69 19.79 -6.64
N THR A 195 26.32 20.54 -5.73
CA THR A 195 27.65 21.17 -5.86
C THR A 195 27.94 21.98 -4.57
N PRO A 196 28.81 21.54 -3.64
CA PRO A 196 29.43 22.48 -2.73
C PRO A 196 30.27 23.43 -3.58
N THR A 197 29.91 24.71 -3.60
CA THR A 197 30.80 25.75 -4.13
C THR A 197 32.07 25.70 -3.28
N PRO A 198 33.29 25.60 -3.87
CA PRO A 198 34.50 25.70 -3.09
C PRO A 198 34.58 27.11 -2.50
N THR A 199 34.35 27.23 -1.20
CA THR A 199 34.53 28.48 -0.47
C THR A 199 36.02 28.85 -0.50
N PRO A 200 36.40 30.05 -0.97
CA PRO A 200 37.77 30.55 -0.79
C PRO A 200 38.02 30.69 0.71
N ALA A 201 39.11 30.09 1.20
CA ALA A 201 39.54 30.24 2.59
C ALA A 201 39.65 31.73 2.94
N ASN A 202 38.88 32.18 3.93
CA ASN A 202 39.19 33.42 4.62
C ASN A 202 38.88 33.31 6.11
N ASN A 203 39.86 33.73 6.88
CA ASN A 203 39.96 33.65 8.33
C ASN A 203 38.92 34.54 9.02
N GLY A 204 38.27 34.04 10.07
CA GLY A 204 37.61 34.90 11.07
C GLY A 204 36.27 34.39 11.59
N ASN A 205 36.33 33.56 12.64
CA ASN A 205 35.40 33.40 13.76
C ASN A 205 33.91 33.70 13.53
N VAL A 206 33.11 32.64 13.33
CA VAL A 206 31.67 32.61 13.61
C VAL A 206 31.40 31.42 14.53
N TYR A 207 30.74 31.67 15.67
CA TYR A 207 30.29 30.62 16.59
C TYR A 207 29.01 29.99 16.03
N GLU A 208 29.11 28.79 15.48
CA GLU A 208 27.98 27.93 15.12
C GLU A 208 27.82 26.83 16.18
N TRP A 209 26.72 26.89 16.92
CA TRP A 209 26.31 25.82 17.84
C TRP A 209 25.73 24.67 17.02
N VAL A 210 26.55 23.66 16.74
CA VAL A 210 26.11 22.36 16.22
C VAL A 210 26.06 21.38 17.38
N GLY A 211 24.85 21.03 17.83
CA GLY A 211 24.61 19.95 18.78
C GLY A 211 24.85 18.60 18.11
N GLU A 212 25.74 17.82 18.72
CA GLU A 212 26.26 16.52 18.30
C GLU A 212 25.18 15.47 17.96
N ARG A 213 25.36 14.78 16.83
CA ARG A 213 25.03 13.34 16.75
C ARG A 213 26.32 12.57 16.56
N ASN A 214 26.66 11.84 17.62
CA ASN A 214 27.67 10.80 17.66
C ASN A 214 27.41 9.78 16.54
N SER A 215 28.27 9.77 15.53
CA SER A 215 28.32 8.71 14.52
C SER A 215 29.76 8.21 14.46
N THR A 216 30.06 7.25 15.34
CA THR A 216 31.35 6.56 15.35
C THR A 216 31.43 5.66 14.11
N THR A 217 32.07 6.15 13.06
CA THR A 217 32.46 5.34 11.91
C THR A 217 33.63 4.44 12.34
N ILE A 218 33.40 3.14 12.49
CA ILE A 218 34.49 2.16 12.58
C ILE A 218 34.95 1.85 11.16
N GLU A 219 36.13 2.34 10.82
CA GLU A 219 36.88 2.00 9.61
C GLU A 219 37.47 0.59 9.77
N VAL A 220 36.89 -0.40 9.09
CA VAL A 220 37.46 -1.75 9.05
C VAL A 220 38.44 -1.83 7.88
N ALA A 221 39.74 -1.82 8.20
CA ALA A 221 40.80 -2.08 7.23
C ALA A 221 40.72 -3.54 6.71
N PRO A 222 41.00 -3.81 5.43
CA PRO A 222 40.98 -5.17 4.90
C PRO A 222 42.20 -5.96 5.39
N THR A 223 41.94 -7.05 6.13
CA THR A 223 42.95 -8.02 6.58
C THR A 223 43.45 -8.86 5.40
N PRO A 224 44.77 -9.05 5.21
CA PRO A 224 45.28 -9.97 4.20
C PRO A 224 45.07 -11.43 4.61
N ILE A 225 44.44 -12.22 3.74
CA ILE A 225 44.28 -13.67 3.91
C ILE A 225 45.64 -14.34 3.64
N ARG A 226 46.20 -14.99 4.67
CA ARG A 226 47.43 -15.78 4.59
C ARG A 226 47.10 -17.22 4.24
N THR A 227 47.43 -17.65 3.03
CA THR A 227 47.32 -19.04 2.57
C THR A 227 48.45 -19.87 3.18
N THR A 228 48.15 -20.75 4.14
CA THR A 228 49.08 -21.80 4.59
C THR A 228 48.75 -23.10 3.87
N VAL A 229 49.66 -23.52 2.98
CA VAL A 229 49.66 -24.83 2.32
C VAL A 229 50.30 -25.83 3.28
N THR A 230 49.51 -26.73 3.84
CA THR A 230 50.03 -27.90 4.56
C THR A 230 50.23 -29.03 3.55
N ARG A 231 51.46 -29.53 3.47
CA ARG A 231 51.88 -30.67 2.66
C ARG A 231 52.36 -31.76 3.63
N GLU A 232 51.81 -32.97 3.55
CA GLU A 232 52.37 -34.18 4.16
C GLU A 232 51.83 -35.42 3.41
N PRO A 233 52.51 -36.58 3.46
CA PRO A 233 53.36 -37.05 2.37
C PRO A 233 52.87 -38.32 1.68
N GLU A 234 53.40 -38.56 0.48
CA GLU A 234 53.18 -39.72 -0.37
C GLU A 234 53.97 -40.93 0.12
N ALA A 235 53.29 -42.07 0.37
CA ALA A 235 53.87 -43.41 0.37
C ALA A 235 52.81 -44.44 -0.09
N GLN A 236 53.28 -45.40 -0.88
CA GLN A 236 52.58 -46.20 -1.89
C GLN A 236 52.19 -47.63 -1.36
N PRO A 237 51.77 -48.62 -2.18
CA PRO A 237 50.39 -49.16 -2.23
C PRO A 237 50.23 -50.62 -1.73
N SER A 238 48.99 -51.06 -1.45
CA SER A 238 48.60 -52.48 -1.59
C SER A 238 47.08 -52.70 -1.70
N THR A 239 46.76 -53.62 -2.60
CA THR A 239 45.51 -54.22 -3.11
C THR A 239 44.51 -54.76 -2.09
N SER A 240 43.20 -54.58 -2.32
CA SER A 240 42.25 -55.65 -2.77
C SER A 240 40.77 -55.20 -2.71
N GLU A 241 40.09 -55.28 -3.87
CA GLU A 241 38.71 -55.79 -4.13
C GLU A 241 37.56 -55.39 -3.16
N THR A 242 36.47 -54.70 -3.53
CA THR A 242 35.34 -55.10 -4.41
C THR A 242 34.29 -53.96 -4.37
N PRO A 243 33.48 -53.66 -5.42
CA PRO A 243 32.71 -52.42 -5.49
C PRO A 243 31.36 -52.50 -4.75
N THR A 244 30.97 -51.43 -4.04
CA THR A 244 29.56 -51.22 -3.66
C THR A 244 29.00 -49.96 -4.29
N GLU A 245 27.83 -50.20 -4.87
CA GLU A 245 27.05 -49.47 -5.82
C GLU A 245 26.48 -48.14 -5.32
N ARG A 246 26.34 -47.24 -6.28
CA ARG A 246 25.85 -45.87 -6.19
C ARG A 246 24.33 -45.88 -5.94
N ARG A 247 23.86 -45.45 -4.76
CA ARG A 247 22.43 -45.24 -4.52
C ARG A 247 22.03 -43.83 -4.96
N THR A 248 21.46 -43.75 -6.16
CA THR A 248 20.68 -42.60 -6.65
C THR A 248 19.28 -42.68 -6.03
N THR A 249 18.88 -41.70 -5.22
CA THR A 249 17.49 -41.61 -4.75
C THR A 249 16.70 -40.77 -5.74
N VAL A 250 15.93 -41.45 -6.59
CA VAL A 250 14.84 -40.87 -7.38
C VAL A 250 13.63 -40.78 -6.44
N ILE A 251 13.07 -39.58 -6.29
CA ILE A 251 11.79 -39.39 -5.57
C ILE A 251 10.68 -39.67 -6.58
N ASP A 252 9.99 -40.78 -6.39
CA ASP A 252 8.81 -41.18 -7.16
C ASP A 252 7.61 -40.38 -6.68
N THR A 253 6.94 -39.68 -7.61
CA THR A 253 5.74 -38.89 -7.31
C THR A 253 4.51 -39.73 -7.64
N THR A 254 3.92 -40.36 -6.61
CA THR A 254 2.65 -41.06 -6.74
C THR A 254 1.50 -40.07 -6.89
N ILE A 255 0.86 -40.06 -8.06
CA ILE A 255 -0.35 -39.29 -8.35
C ILE A 255 -1.56 -40.01 -7.72
N ALA A 256 -2.31 -39.31 -6.87
CA ALA A 256 -3.58 -39.78 -6.32
C ALA A 256 -4.71 -39.64 -7.37
N PRO A 257 -5.70 -40.57 -7.41
CA PRO A 257 -6.82 -40.47 -8.34
C PRO A 257 -7.80 -39.34 -7.96
N GLU A 258 -8.34 -38.70 -8.99
CA GLU A 258 -9.32 -37.60 -8.99
C GLU A 258 -10.69 -38.02 -8.41
N PRO A 259 -11.42 -37.17 -7.65
CA PRO A 259 -12.75 -37.50 -7.18
C PRO A 259 -13.83 -37.27 -8.26
N THR A 260 -14.66 -38.30 -8.46
CA THR A 260 -15.84 -38.31 -9.34
C THR A 260 -16.88 -37.25 -8.95
N PRO A 261 -17.52 -36.54 -9.92
CA PRO A 261 -18.55 -35.54 -9.62
C PRO A 261 -19.88 -36.17 -9.17
N GLU A 262 -20.42 -35.70 -8.04
CA GLU A 262 -21.75 -36.07 -7.54
C GLU A 262 -22.88 -35.51 -8.40
N ARG A 263 -23.90 -36.35 -8.64
CA ARG A 263 -25.11 -36.07 -9.41
C ARG A 263 -26.09 -35.21 -8.59
N PRO A 264 -26.71 -34.15 -9.14
CA PRO A 264 -27.71 -33.37 -8.41
C PRO A 264 -28.98 -34.20 -8.14
N LYS A 265 -29.44 -34.18 -6.88
CA LYS A 265 -30.67 -34.84 -6.42
C LYS A 265 -31.90 -34.17 -7.04
N HIS A 266 -32.74 -35.00 -7.63
CA HIS A 266 -34.04 -34.68 -8.22
C HIS A 266 -35.02 -34.24 -7.13
N VAL A 267 -35.67 -33.08 -7.28
CA VAL A 267 -36.78 -32.64 -6.42
C VAL A 267 -38.07 -32.82 -7.20
N SER A 268 -38.99 -33.64 -6.69
CA SER A 268 -40.33 -33.83 -7.29
C SER A 268 -41.28 -32.69 -6.89
N PRO A 269 -42.22 -32.28 -7.77
CA PRO A 269 -43.16 -31.19 -7.52
C PRO A 269 -44.47 -31.73 -6.94
N LEU A 270 -44.89 -31.30 -5.74
CA LEU A 270 -46.31 -31.28 -5.28
C LEU A 270 -46.45 -30.66 -3.87
N ALA A 271 -47.58 -29.96 -3.68
CA ALA A 271 -48.06 -29.17 -2.52
C ALA A 271 -47.51 -27.74 -2.46
N LEU A 272 -48.17 -26.67 -2.93
CA LEU A 272 -49.59 -26.25 -2.84
C LEU A 272 -50.13 -26.34 -1.41
N ILE A 273 -50.17 -25.21 -0.70
CA ILE A 273 -51.31 -24.66 0.09
C ILE A 273 -50.91 -23.24 0.55
N LEU A 274 -51.67 -22.25 0.08
CA LEU A 274 -51.78 -20.88 0.63
C LEU A 274 -52.54 -20.92 1.98
N PRO A 275 -52.41 -19.89 2.82
CA PRO A 275 -53.54 -18.98 2.88
C PRO A 275 -53.19 -17.49 2.88
N VAL A 276 -54.20 -16.78 2.37
CA VAL A 276 -54.40 -15.34 2.23
C VAL A 276 -54.75 -14.70 3.57
N ALA A 277 -54.18 -13.52 3.85
CA ALA A 277 -54.82 -12.36 4.51
C ALA A 277 -53.83 -11.17 4.41
N ALA A 278 -53.99 -10.21 3.49
CA ALA A 278 -54.97 -9.11 3.48
C ALA A 278 -54.82 -8.13 4.66
N ALA A 279 -54.09 -7.03 4.42
CA ALA A 279 -54.47 -5.68 4.83
C ALA A 279 -53.67 -4.65 4.01
N ALA A 280 -54.39 -3.92 3.16
CA ALA A 280 -53.92 -2.74 2.46
C ALA A 280 -53.69 -1.58 3.45
N ILE A 281 -52.92 -0.58 3.04
CA ILE A 281 -53.39 0.80 2.83
C ILE A 281 -52.20 1.76 2.58
N SER A 282 -52.43 2.63 1.58
CA SER A 282 -51.82 3.96 1.34
C SER A 282 -50.49 4.07 0.61
N ALA A 283 -50.66 4.35 -0.68
CA ALA A 283 -49.82 5.25 -1.46
C ALA A 283 -49.66 6.61 -0.78
N ILE A 284 -48.42 7.07 -0.62
CA ILE A 284 -48.05 8.48 -0.77
C ILE A 284 -46.76 8.49 -1.60
N GLY A 285 -46.88 8.97 -2.83
CA GLY A 285 -45.73 9.37 -3.61
C GLY A 285 -45.08 10.60 -2.99
N LEU A 286 -43.79 10.51 -2.72
CA LEU A 286 -42.89 11.65 -2.64
C LEU A 286 -41.55 11.16 -3.19
N GLY A 287 -41.28 11.52 -4.45
CA GLY A 287 -39.92 11.53 -4.93
C GLY A 287 -39.18 12.62 -4.18
N PHE A 288 -38.08 12.26 -3.52
CA PHE A 288 -37.02 13.20 -3.16
C PHE A 288 -35.71 12.45 -2.93
N ALA A 289 -34.67 12.97 -3.59
CA ALA A 289 -33.27 12.95 -3.19
C ALA A 289 -32.56 11.59 -3.08
N PHE A 290 -31.99 11.20 -4.23
CA PHE A 290 -30.70 10.54 -4.34
C PHE A 290 -29.65 11.34 -3.51
N MET A 291 -29.31 10.90 -2.31
CA MET A 291 -28.14 11.42 -1.58
C MET A 291 -27.10 10.30 -1.42
N ARG A 292 -26.01 10.52 -2.13
CA ARG A 292 -24.70 9.89 -1.99
C ARG A 292 -24.27 9.87 -0.52
N SER A 293 -24.27 8.69 0.10
CA SER A 293 -23.45 8.39 1.27
C SER A 293 -22.12 7.85 0.77
N TRP A 294 -21.10 8.69 0.77
CA TRP A 294 -19.71 8.28 0.58
C TRP A 294 -19.14 7.95 1.97
N PHE A 295 -18.51 6.78 2.07
CA PHE A 295 -17.97 6.20 3.29
C PHE A 295 -16.65 6.81 3.72
#